data_AF-A0A7K6TGU3-F1
#
_entry.id   AF-A0A7K6TGU3-F1
#
_cell.length_a   1.000
_cell.length_b   1.000
_cell.length_c   1.000
_cell.angle_alpha   90.00
_cell.angle_beta   90.00
_cell.angle_gamma   90.00
#
_symmetry.space_group_name_H-M   'P 1'
#
loop_
_entity.id
_entity.type
_entity.pdbx_description
1 polymer ?
#
loop_
_entity_poly.entity_id
_entity_poly.type
_entity_poly.pdbx_seq_one_letter_code
_entity_poly.pdbx_strand_id
1 'polypeptide(L)'
;ALPEKKMVFKGLVTNKEDVNKLILTPLVCYPLLGGSALITFEKAEVARMIIDLKEHMVELSCGEELEELDRCKVRVQAAPVDLLLPSALEIGLTRSSRTILVSDLPSLGIPEEALLDKLELFFSKTKNGGGEVESREFLDNSDQVVLTFAQDGVAEPLIARGHMQVLIGKGKYDVKISPCISGDITDLQFQPSRCPRTVLLSGIPDVLGEEAMRDTLEIHFQKTSRGGGEVDVLAYVPAGRQAVAVFTEDMG
;
A
#
# COMPACT_ATOMS: atom_id res chain seq x y z
N ALA A 1 -30.73 6.20 8.98
CA ALA A 1 -30.52 7.14 10.10
C ALA A 1 -29.09 6.98 10.60
N LEU A 2 -28.31 8.06 10.60
CA LEU A 2 -27.01 8.13 11.27
C LEU A 2 -27.27 8.34 12.78
N PRO A 3 -26.48 7.76 13.70
CA PRO A 3 -26.72 7.94 15.12
C PRO A 3 -26.36 9.38 15.57
N GLU A 4 -27.33 10.06 16.23
CA GLU A 4 -27.22 11.43 16.76
C GLU A 4 -26.46 11.53 18.12
N LYS A 5 -25.65 10.52 18.48
CA LYS A 5 -24.85 10.56 19.71
C LYS A 5 -23.40 10.23 19.43
N LYS A 6 -22.49 11.10 19.92
CA LYS A 6 -21.07 10.76 20.11
C LYS A 6 -20.99 9.59 21.09
N MET A 7 -20.93 8.37 20.55
CA MET A 7 -20.60 7.18 21.34
C MET A 7 -19.09 7.14 21.52
N VAL A 8 -18.62 7.29 22.76
CA VAL A 8 -17.25 6.96 23.14
C VAL A 8 -17.31 5.58 23.78
N PHE A 9 -16.87 4.56 23.04
CA PHE A 9 -16.81 3.19 23.56
C PHE A 9 -15.56 3.05 24.44
N LYS A 10 -15.73 2.96 25.76
CA LYS A 10 -14.68 2.61 26.72
C LYS A 10 -14.82 1.13 27.13
N GLY A 11 -14.86 0.24 26.14
CA GLY A 11 -14.97 -1.19 26.36
C GLY A 11 -13.62 -1.88 26.20
N LEU A 12 -13.19 -2.62 27.21
CA LEU A 12 -12.07 -3.55 27.13
C LEU A 12 -12.42 -4.62 26.07
N VAL A 13 -11.67 -4.67 24.96
CA VAL A 13 -11.96 -5.59 23.85
C VAL A 13 -11.45 -6.99 24.21
N THR A 14 -12.37 -7.89 24.56
CA THR A 14 -12.11 -9.33 24.54
C THR A 14 -12.19 -9.81 23.09
N ASN A 15 -11.09 -10.41 22.60
CA ASN A 15 -10.93 -11.02 21.28
C ASN A 15 -12.21 -11.69 20.73
N LYS A 16 -12.85 -11.04 19.77
CA LYS A 16 -13.68 -11.69 18.76
C LYS A 16 -13.14 -11.24 17.41
N GLU A 17 -12.98 -12.19 16.51
CA GLU A 17 -12.43 -11.98 15.16
C GLU A 17 -13.29 -10.95 14.42
N ASP A 18 -12.80 -9.71 14.35
CA ASP A 18 -13.40 -8.61 13.59
C ASP A 18 -13.15 -8.84 12.10
N VAL A 19 -14.21 -9.20 11.38
CA VAL A 19 -14.23 -9.47 9.92
C VAL A 19 -14.11 -8.17 9.09
N ASN A 20 -14.03 -6.99 9.73
CA ASN A 20 -13.88 -5.70 9.06
C ASN A 20 -12.61 -4.98 9.51
N LYS A 21 -11.45 -5.64 9.43
CA LYS A 21 -10.17 -4.96 9.61
C LYS A 21 -9.75 -4.34 8.28
N LEU A 22 -9.62 -3.02 8.25
CA LEU A 22 -8.85 -2.34 7.20
C LEU A 22 -7.42 -2.89 7.29
N ILE A 23 -6.96 -3.55 6.23
CA ILE A 23 -5.59 -4.06 6.12
C ILE A 23 -4.80 -3.04 5.29
N LEU A 24 -3.76 -2.48 5.89
CA LEU A 24 -2.80 -1.62 5.20
C LEU A 24 -1.55 -2.45 4.94
N THR A 25 -1.25 -2.70 3.67
CA THR A 25 -0.04 -3.40 3.24
C THR A 25 0.95 -2.36 2.71
N PRO A 26 1.86 -1.83 3.55
CA PRO A 26 2.79 -0.80 3.11
C PRO A 26 3.82 -1.39 2.14
N LEU A 27 4.04 -0.70 1.02
CA LEU A 27 5.15 -0.95 0.11
C LEU A 27 6.18 0.17 0.29
N VAL A 28 7.27 -0.13 0.98
CA VAL A 28 8.25 0.89 1.39
C VAL A 28 9.43 0.89 0.43
N CYS A 29 9.66 2.02 -0.23
CA CYS A 29 10.80 2.24 -1.12
C CYS A 29 11.96 2.88 -0.36
N TYR A 30 13.10 2.19 -0.29
CA TYR A 30 14.30 2.64 0.40
C TYR A 30 15.43 2.93 -0.60
N PRO A 31 15.88 4.19 -0.74
CA PRO A 31 16.95 4.53 -1.68
C PRO A 31 18.31 4.03 -1.19
N LEU A 32 19.07 3.40 -2.08
CA LEU A 32 20.41 2.90 -1.82
C LEU A 32 21.44 3.68 -2.63
N LEU A 33 22.48 4.14 -1.92
CA LEU A 33 23.64 4.78 -2.50
C LEU A 33 24.57 3.73 -3.11
N GLY A 34 25.23 4.06 -4.21
CA GLY A 34 26.27 3.22 -4.79
C GLY A 34 27.42 2.96 -3.82
N GLY A 35 28.01 1.78 -3.89
CA GLY A 35 28.99 1.28 -2.92
C GLY A 35 28.35 0.79 -1.63
N SER A 36 27.08 0.35 -1.70
CA SER A 36 26.32 -0.17 -0.55
C SER A 36 25.69 -1.52 -0.88
N ALA A 37 25.39 -2.31 0.15
CA ALA A 37 24.63 -3.54 0.01
C ALA A 37 23.60 -3.67 1.13
N LEU A 38 22.45 -4.28 0.85
CA LEU A 38 21.52 -4.77 1.86
C LEU A 38 21.66 -6.27 1.98
N ILE A 39 21.76 -6.75 3.22
CA ILE A 39 21.75 -8.18 3.53
C ILE A 39 20.61 -8.45 4.49
N THR A 40 19.68 -9.32 4.10
CA THR A 40 18.65 -9.87 4.97
C THR A 40 19.07 -11.29 5.36
N PHE A 41 19.09 -11.54 6.66
CA PHE A 41 19.40 -12.84 7.25
C PHE A 41 18.12 -13.58 7.61
N GLU A 42 18.16 -14.91 7.66
CA GLU A 42 17.01 -15.67 8.16
C GLU A 42 16.69 -15.34 9.63
N LYS A 43 17.74 -15.11 10.44
CA LYS A 43 17.69 -14.91 11.89
C LYS A 43 18.05 -13.48 12.27
N ALA A 44 17.18 -12.85 13.08
CA ALA A 44 17.38 -11.48 13.55
C ALA A 44 18.61 -11.33 14.48
N GLU A 45 18.97 -12.40 15.20
CA GLU A 45 20.12 -12.42 16.09
C GLU A 45 21.44 -12.22 15.31
N VAL A 46 21.52 -12.78 14.11
CA VAL A 46 22.69 -12.65 13.23
C VAL A 46 22.84 -11.20 12.78
N ALA A 47 21.76 -10.61 12.25
CA ALA A 47 21.75 -9.20 11.85
C ALA A 47 22.19 -8.27 12.99
N ARG A 48 21.70 -8.52 14.21
CA ARG A 48 22.10 -7.76 15.41
C ARG A 48 23.58 -7.89 15.72
N MET A 49 24.14 -9.11 15.68
CA MET A 49 25.58 -9.32 15.91
C MET A 49 26.45 -8.58 14.88
N ILE A 50 26.06 -8.62 13.60
CA ILE A 50 26.77 -7.92 12.52
C ILE A 50 26.75 -6.40 12.74
N ILE A 51 25.60 -5.84 13.15
CA ILE A 51 25.46 -4.40 13.44
C ILE A 51 26.27 -4.01 14.69
N ASP A 52 26.27 -4.84 15.74
CA ASP A 52 27.01 -4.58 16.98
C ASP A 52 28.53 -4.52 16.74
N LEU A 53 29.05 -5.32 15.79
CA LEU A 53 30.45 -5.29 15.37
C LEU A 53 30.84 -4.03 14.58
N LYS A 54 29.86 -3.36 13.93
CA LYS A 54 29.98 -2.14 13.11
C LYS A 54 30.92 -2.19 11.91
N GLU A 55 32.14 -2.70 12.05
CA GLU A 55 33.14 -2.77 10.98
C GLU A 55 33.49 -4.22 10.68
N HIS A 56 33.51 -4.57 9.40
CA HIS A 56 33.85 -5.90 8.91
C HIS A 56 34.98 -5.82 7.89
N MET A 57 35.96 -6.70 8.02
CA MET A 57 37.12 -6.79 7.12
C MET A 57 36.90 -7.90 6.11
N VAL A 58 36.34 -7.54 4.95
CA VAL A 58 36.02 -8.46 3.86
C VAL A 58 37.28 -8.77 3.06
N GLU A 59 37.58 -10.06 2.92
CA GLU A 59 38.69 -10.53 2.10
C GLU A 59 38.17 -10.77 0.69
N LEU A 60 38.69 -10.02 -0.27
CA LEU A 60 38.41 -10.17 -1.68
C LEU A 60 39.31 -11.27 -2.24
N SER A 61 38.73 -12.39 -2.66
CA SER A 61 39.46 -13.43 -3.40
C SER A 61 39.42 -13.11 -4.88
N CYS A 62 40.51 -12.56 -5.41
CA CYS A 62 40.66 -12.29 -6.84
C CYS A 62 41.26 -13.52 -7.54
N GLY A 63 40.45 -14.43 -8.08
CA GLY A 63 40.91 -15.53 -8.95
C GLY A 63 41.61 -16.71 -8.23
N GLU A 64 41.65 -17.87 -8.90
CA GLU A 64 42.04 -19.17 -8.31
C GLU A 64 43.55 -19.43 -8.25
N GLU A 65 44.42 -18.52 -8.69
CA GLU A 65 45.88 -18.76 -8.70
C GLU A 65 46.69 -17.48 -8.44
N LEU A 66 46.58 -16.88 -7.26
CA LEU A 66 47.47 -15.76 -6.89
C LEU A 66 48.11 -15.93 -5.50
N GLU A 67 49.37 -15.50 -5.42
CA GLU A 67 50.22 -15.55 -4.23
C GLU A 67 49.61 -14.75 -3.06
N GLU A 68 50.08 -14.97 -1.83
CA GLU A 68 49.53 -14.39 -0.59
C GLU A 68 49.41 -12.85 -0.59
N LEU A 69 50.12 -12.15 -1.49
CA LEU A 69 50.10 -10.70 -1.64
C LEU A 69 48.85 -10.12 -2.34
N ASP A 70 48.05 -10.94 -3.05
CA ASP A 70 46.87 -10.45 -3.80
C ASP A 70 45.55 -10.56 -3.02
N ARG A 71 45.60 -10.94 -1.73
CA ARG A 71 44.43 -10.94 -0.84
C ARG A 71 44.09 -9.52 -0.40
N CYS A 72 43.35 -8.80 -1.24
CA CYS A 72 42.83 -7.48 -0.91
C CYS A 72 41.82 -7.56 0.24
N LYS A 73 41.99 -6.70 1.26
CA LYS A 73 41.04 -6.57 2.37
C LYS A 73 40.32 -5.23 2.29
N VAL A 74 39.00 -5.27 2.35
CA VAL A 74 38.13 -4.11 2.33
C VAL A 74 37.45 -3.97 3.68
N ARG A 75 37.43 -2.74 4.19
CA ARG A 75 36.64 -2.40 5.37
C ARG A 75 35.25 -1.95 4.96
N VAL A 76 34.23 -2.68 5.39
CA VAL A 76 32.82 -2.31 5.20
C VAL A 76 32.18 -1.94 6.53
N GLN A 77 31.25 -1.00 6.52
CA GLN A 77 30.52 -0.56 7.70
C GLN A 77 29.10 -1.14 7.70
N ALA A 78 28.74 -1.83 8.77
CA ALA A 78 27.42 -2.36 9.03
C ALA A 78 26.60 -1.39 9.89
N ALA A 79 25.41 -1.05 9.40
CA ALA A 79 24.45 -0.19 10.05
C ALA A 79 23.05 -0.83 10.00
N PRO A 80 22.16 -0.47 10.94
CA PRO A 80 20.77 -0.89 10.84
C PRO A 80 20.04 -0.21 9.70
N VAL A 81 18.95 -0.85 9.27
CA VAL A 81 17.95 -0.25 8.40
C VAL A 81 16.74 0.14 9.23
N ASP A 82 16.48 1.45 9.30
CA ASP A 82 15.28 2.01 9.92
C ASP A 82 14.34 2.51 8.81
N LEU A 83 13.10 2.03 8.81
CA LEU A 83 12.05 2.41 7.87
C LEU A 83 11.00 3.27 8.58
N LEU A 84 10.35 4.17 7.87
CA LEU A 84 9.18 4.89 8.36
C LEU A 84 7.93 4.10 7.98
N LEU A 85 7.31 3.45 8.95
CA LEU A 85 6.08 2.68 8.74
C LEU A 85 4.85 3.48 9.19
N PRO A 86 3.71 3.37 8.48
CA PRO A 86 2.43 3.85 8.96
C PRO A 86 2.11 3.28 10.35
N SER A 87 1.73 4.15 11.29
CA SER A 87 1.42 3.81 12.68
C SER A 87 -0.03 4.09 13.05
N ALA A 88 -0.62 5.14 12.47
CA ALA A 88 -2.03 5.47 12.60
C ALA A 88 -2.55 6.07 11.29
N LEU A 89 -3.78 5.72 10.91
CA LEU A 89 -4.50 6.24 9.75
C LEU A 89 -5.90 6.67 10.19
N GLU A 90 -6.24 7.93 9.94
CA GLU A 90 -7.59 8.44 10.09
C GLU A 90 -8.19 8.71 8.72
N ILE A 91 -9.40 8.19 8.49
CA ILE A 91 -10.17 8.42 7.26
C ILE A 91 -11.41 9.22 7.64
N GLY A 92 -11.48 10.44 7.12
CA GLY A 92 -12.67 11.27 7.20
C GLY A 92 -13.70 10.79 6.18
N LEU A 93 -14.90 10.46 6.67
CA LEU A 93 -16.02 10.09 5.80
C LEU A 93 -16.97 11.28 5.64
N THR A 94 -17.14 11.74 4.42
CA THR A 94 -18.07 12.82 4.08
C THR A 94 -19.17 12.30 3.16
N ARG A 95 -20.42 12.59 3.52
CA ARG A 95 -21.57 12.26 2.70
C ARG A 95 -21.84 13.43 1.74
N SER A 96 -21.93 13.14 0.45
CA SER A 96 -22.30 14.15 -0.54
C SER A 96 -23.76 14.57 -0.37
N SER A 97 -24.02 15.88 -0.43
CA SER A 97 -25.36 16.49 -0.50
C SER A 97 -25.90 16.56 -1.94
N ARG A 98 -25.06 16.19 -2.92
CA ARG A 98 -25.32 16.33 -4.36
C ARG A 98 -25.27 15.01 -5.11
N THR A 99 -24.72 13.96 -4.51
CA THR A 99 -24.40 12.71 -5.22
C THR A 99 -25.13 11.54 -4.61
N ILE A 100 -25.74 10.71 -5.47
CA ILE A 100 -26.40 9.47 -5.09
C ILE A 100 -25.79 8.27 -5.81
N LEU A 101 -25.86 7.12 -5.15
CA LEU A 101 -25.54 5.82 -5.73
C LEU A 101 -26.84 5.09 -6.06
N VAL A 102 -26.98 4.69 -7.31
CA VAL A 102 -28.09 3.89 -7.81
C VAL A 102 -27.62 2.47 -8.06
N SER A 103 -28.19 1.51 -7.32
CA SER A 103 -27.89 0.09 -7.42
C SER A 103 -29.15 -0.72 -7.77
N ASP A 104 -28.99 -2.04 -7.88
CA ASP A 104 -30.05 -2.97 -8.30
C ASP A 104 -30.58 -2.65 -9.71
N LEU A 105 -29.67 -2.26 -10.60
CA LEU A 105 -29.99 -1.90 -11.98
C LEU A 105 -30.37 -3.13 -12.80
N PRO A 106 -31.36 -3.00 -13.70
CA PRO A 106 -31.81 -4.14 -14.49
C PRO A 106 -30.86 -4.47 -15.64
N SER A 107 -30.55 -5.75 -15.83
CA SER A 107 -29.77 -6.25 -16.97
C SER A 107 -30.65 -6.33 -18.24
N LEU A 108 -30.78 -5.23 -18.97
CA LEU A 108 -31.73 -5.09 -20.07
C LEU A 108 -31.15 -5.35 -21.48
N GLY A 109 -29.87 -5.71 -21.58
CA GLY A 109 -29.20 -5.88 -22.87
C GLY A 109 -29.15 -4.62 -23.72
N ILE A 110 -29.35 -3.45 -23.09
CA ILE A 110 -29.22 -2.13 -23.72
C ILE A 110 -27.80 -1.59 -23.49
N PRO A 111 -27.30 -0.70 -24.36
CA PRO A 111 -26.02 -0.04 -24.13
C PRO A 111 -26.03 0.73 -22.81
N GLU A 112 -24.89 0.74 -22.12
CA GLU A 112 -24.71 1.45 -20.83
C GLU A 112 -25.11 2.93 -20.92
N GLU A 113 -24.69 3.63 -21.96
CA GLU A 113 -25.10 5.02 -22.22
C GLU A 113 -26.61 5.20 -22.31
N ALA A 114 -27.32 4.24 -22.92
CA ALA A 114 -28.77 4.30 -23.02
C ALA A 114 -29.45 4.09 -21.66
N LEU A 115 -28.84 3.31 -20.75
CA LEU A 115 -29.32 3.18 -19.37
C LEU A 115 -29.08 4.48 -18.59
N LEU A 116 -27.87 5.07 -18.71
CA LEU A 116 -27.55 6.36 -18.10
C LEU A 116 -28.50 7.46 -18.55
N ASP A 117 -28.83 7.53 -19.86
CA ASP A 117 -29.84 8.44 -20.41
C ASP A 117 -31.21 8.31 -19.74
N LYS A 118 -31.65 7.09 -19.46
CA LYS A 118 -32.95 6.86 -18.83
C LYS A 118 -32.94 7.22 -17.36
N LEU A 119 -31.84 6.94 -16.66
CA LEU A 119 -31.66 7.32 -15.26
C LEU A 119 -31.60 8.84 -15.14
N GLU A 120 -30.77 9.52 -15.93
CA GLU A 120 -30.69 10.98 -15.95
C GLU A 120 -32.05 11.61 -16.23
N LEU A 121 -32.77 11.15 -17.26
CA LEU A 121 -34.10 11.68 -17.60
C LEU A 121 -35.16 11.40 -16.52
N PHE A 122 -34.96 10.39 -15.68
CA PHE A 122 -35.83 10.13 -14.54
C PHE A 122 -35.48 11.04 -13.35
N PHE A 123 -34.20 11.15 -13.00
CA PHE A 123 -33.72 11.90 -11.85
C PHE A 123 -33.63 13.41 -12.10
N SER A 124 -33.62 13.86 -13.35
CA SER A 124 -33.76 15.29 -13.71
C SER A 124 -35.13 15.88 -13.40
N LYS A 125 -36.15 15.05 -13.19
CA LYS A 125 -37.52 15.51 -13.01
C LYS A 125 -37.81 15.83 -11.54
N THR A 126 -38.13 17.10 -11.26
CA THR A 126 -38.54 17.58 -9.94
C THR A 126 -39.75 16.84 -9.35
N LYS A 127 -40.68 16.35 -10.20
CA LYS A 127 -41.82 15.52 -9.77
C LYS A 127 -41.40 14.21 -9.06
N ASN A 128 -40.21 13.70 -9.38
CA ASN A 128 -39.64 12.51 -8.78
C ASN A 128 -38.79 12.87 -7.53
N GLY A 129 -38.68 14.16 -7.19
CA GLY A 129 -37.83 14.66 -6.10
C GLY A 129 -36.36 14.82 -6.49
N GLY A 130 -36.03 14.70 -7.78
CA GLY A 130 -34.67 14.96 -8.28
C GLY A 130 -34.49 16.37 -8.84
N GLY A 131 -33.40 16.61 -9.56
CA GLY A 131 -32.99 17.92 -10.05
C GLY A 131 -32.01 17.80 -11.22
N GLU A 132 -31.59 18.93 -11.78
CA GLU A 132 -30.63 18.95 -12.89
C GLU A 132 -29.39 18.11 -12.58
N VAL A 133 -29.05 17.20 -13.50
CA VAL A 133 -27.93 16.27 -13.35
C VAL A 133 -26.71 16.91 -14.00
N GLU A 134 -25.63 17.02 -13.25
CA GLU A 134 -24.34 17.54 -13.71
C GLU A 134 -23.46 16.43 -14.28
N SER A 135 -23.41 15.27 -13.62
CA SER A 135 -22.65 14.11 -14.09
C SER A 135 -23.34 12.78 -13.81
N ARG A 136 -23.05 11.79 -14.64
CA ARG A 136 -23.54 10.42 -14.53
C ARG A 136 -22.43 9.47 -15.00
N GLU A 137 -22.14 8.46 -14.21
CA GLU A 137 -21.07 7.50 -14.51
C GLU A 137 -21.35 6.16 -13.87
N PHE A 138 -20.90 5.08 -14.51
CA PHE A 138 -20.83 3.78 -13.85
C PHE A 138 -19.61 3.74 -12.93
N LEU A 139 -19.78 3.12 -11.76
CA LEU A 139 -18.64 2.82 -10.90
C LEU A 139 -17.86 1.64 -11.47
N ASP A 140 -16.56 1.86 -11.69
CA ASP A 140 -15.64 0.84 -12.21
C ASP A 140 -15.78 -0.49 -11.46
N ASN A 141 -15.94 -1.57 -12.22
CA ASN A 141 -16.10 -2.95 -11.73
C ASN A 141 -17.36 -3.17 -10.86
N SER A 142 -18.42 -2.37 -11.03
CA SER A 142 -19.71 -2.59 -10.38
C SER A 142 -20.91 -2.22 -11.25
N ASP A 143 -22.06 -2.89 -11.05
CA ASP A 143 -23.33 -2.56 -11.71
C ASP A 143 -24.05 -1.39 -11.01
N GLN A 144 -23.30 -0.38 -10.58
CA GLN A 144 -23.81 0.79 -9.87
C GLN A 144 -23.54 2.07 -10.64
N VAL A 145 -24.49 3.00 -10.58
CA VAL A 145 -24.40 4.30 -11.25
C VAL A 145 -24.30 5.40 -10.19
N VAL A 146 -23.32 6.27 -10.36
CA VAL A 146 -23.18 7.52 -9.62
C VAL A 146 -23.91 8.60 -10.41
N LEU A 147 -24.81 9.32 -9.74
CA LEU A 147 -25.45 10.52 -10.29
C LEU A 147 -25.12 11.71 -9.40
N THR A 148 -24.57 12.76 -10.00
CA THR A 148 -24.27 14.03 -9.34
C THR A 148 -25.21 15.12 -9.84
N PHE A 149 -25.90 15.79 -8.93
CA PHE A 149 -26.83 16.87 -9.22
C PHE A 149 -26.14 18.23 -9.19
N ALA A 150 -26.61 19.16 -10.02
CA ALA A 150 -26.11 20.54 -10.06
C ALA A 150 -26.41 21.32 -8.76
N GLN A 151 -27.45 20.93 -8.02
CA GLN A 151 -27.90 21.60 -6.80
C GLN A 151 -27.72 20.73 -5.56
N ASP A 152 -27.21 21.35 -4.50
CA ASP A 152 -27.16 20.78 -3.15
C ASP A 152 -28.57 20.55 -2.59
N GLY A 153 -28.73 19.51 -1.79
CA GLY A 153 -30.00 19.20 -1.12
C GLY A 153 -30.92 18.28 -1.93
N VAL A 154 -30.57 17.98 -3.18
CA VAL A 154 -31.35 17.06 -4.05
C VAL A 154 -31.11 15.60 -3.66
N ALA A 155 -29.91 15.27 -3.17
CA ALA A 155 -29.57 13.89 -2.84
C ALA A 155 -30.32 13.38 -1.59
N GLU A 156 -30.44 14.18 -0.52
CA GLU A 156 -31.03 13.71 0.75
C GLU A 156 -32.48 13.21 0.61
N PRO A 157 -33.39 13.92 -0.07
CA PRO A 157 -34.76 13.45 -0.28
C PRO A 157 -34.82 12.15 -1.08
N LEU A 158 -33.93 11.97 -2.07
CA LEU A 158 -33.86 10.74 -2.87
C LEU A 158 -33.34 9.57 -2.03
N ILE A 159 -32.29 9.79 -1.25
CA ILE A 159 -31.73 8.79 -0.32
C ILE A 159 -32.75 8.42 0.76
N ALA A 160 -33.54 9.37 1.26
CA ALA A 160 -34.57 9.12 2.26
C ALA A 160 -35.71 8.22 1.75
N ARG A 161 -36.00 8.25 0.44
CA ARG A 161 -36.96 7.31 -0.20
C ARG A 161 -36.39 5.90 -0.30
N GLY A 162 -35.08 5.77 -0.50
CA GLY A 162 -34.34 4.51 -0.50
C GLY A 162 -34.56 3.64 -1.75
N HIS A 163 -35.79 3.48 -2.25
CA HIS A 163 -36.10 2.76 -3.48
C HIS A 163 -37.06 3.56 -4.36
N MET A 164 -36.88 3.47 -5.67
CA MET A 164 -37.72 4.18 -6.64
C MET A 164 -37.97 3.33 -7.89
N GLN A 165 -39.21 3.38 -8.39
CA GLN A 165 -39.56 2.74 -9.66
C GLN A 165 -39.21 3.64 -10.85
N VAL A 166 -38.26 3.19 -11.66
CA VAL A 166 -37.84 3.84 -12.90
C VAL A 166 -38.45 3.12 -14.10
N LEU A 167 -38.93 3.91 -15.06
CA LEU A 167 -39.44 3.42 -16.34
C LEU A 167 -38.30 3.38 -17.36
N ILE A 168 -37.87 2.17 -17.72
CA ILE A 168 -36.81 1.95 -18.72
C ILE A 168 -37.42 1.17 -19.88
N GLY A 169 -37.54 1.83 -21.04
CA GLY A 169 -38.24 1.27 -22.19
C GLY A 169 -39.73 1.02 -21.89
N LYS A 170 -40.15 -0.24 -21.86
CA LYS A 170 -41.54 -0.66 -21.55
C LYS A 170 -41.70 -1.25 -20.15
N GLY A 171 -40.59 -1.45 -19.42
CA GLY A 171 -40.60 -2.07 -18.09
C GLY A 171 -40.54 -1.04 -16.96
N LYS A 172 -41.04 -1.46 -15.78
CA LYS A 172 -40.86 -0.76 -14.50
C LYS A 172 -39.86 -1.55 -13.67
N TYR A 173 -38.82 -0.88 -13.22
CA TYR A 173 -37.75 -1.49 -12.44
C TYR A 173 -37.58 -0.73 -11.14
N ASP A 174 -37.47 -1.46 -10.04
CA ASP A 174 -37.20 -0.88 -8.74
C ASP A 174 -35.69 -0.74 -8.58
N VAL A 175 -35.22 0.50 -8.42
CA VAL A 175 -33.79 0.80 -8.22
C VAL A 175 -33.59 1.29 -6.81
N LYS A 176 -32.46 0.92 -6.21
CA LYS A 176 -32.10 1.34 -4.86
C LYS A 176 -31.22 2.58 -4.92
N ILE A 177 -31.52 3.53 -4.03
CA ILE A 177 -30.82 4.79 -3.88
C ILE A 177 -30.11 4.78 -2.54
N SER A 178 -28.81 5.01 -2.56
CA SER A 178 -27.95 5.02 -1.39
C SER A 178 -27.04 6.26 -1.39
N PRO A 179 -26.59 6.71 -0.20
CA PRO A 179 -25.71 7.87 -0.11
C PRO A 179 -24.35 7.56 -0.75
N CYS A 180 -23.84 8.51 -1.53
CA CYS A 180 -22.44 8.49 -1.91
C CYS A 180 -21.59 9.04 -0.74
N ILE A 181 -20.66 8.21 -0.25
CA ILE A 181 -19.72 8.56 0.82
C ILE A 181 -18.33 8.63 0.19
N SER A 182 -17.70 9.79 0.25
CA SER A 182 -16.27 9.92 -0.04
C SER A 182 -15.48 9.71 1.26
N GLY A 183 -14.36 9.00 1.13
CA GLY A 183 -13.41 8.81 2.21
C GLY A 183 -12.09 9.46 1.84
N ASP A 184 -11.66 10.44 2.63
CA ASP A 184 -10.38 11.11 2.45
C ASP A 184 -9.47 10.80 3.63
N ILE A 185 -8.17 10.63 3.37
CA ILE A 185 -7.17 10.48 4.44
C ILE A 185 -7.04 11.83 5.13
N THR A 186 -7.46 11.89 6.40
CA THR A 186 -7.40 13.13 7.20
C THR A 186 -6.14 13.22 8.04
N ASP A 187 -5.62 12.08 8.48
CA ASP A 187 -4.34 12.02 9.19
C ASP A 187 -3.62 10.69 8.89
N LEU A 188 -2.30 10.76 8.73
CA LEU A 188 -1.43 9.60 8.54
C LEU A 188 -0.14 9.82 9.31
N GLN A 189 0.07 9.02 10.34
CA GLN A 189 1.23 9.12 11.22
C GLN A 189 2.24 8.03 10.92
N PHE A 190 3.51 8.39 10.94
CA PHE A 190 4.62 7.47 10.71
C PHE A 190 5.46 7.27 11.97
N GLN A 191 5.94 6.06 12.17
CA GLN A 191 6.89 5.75 13.23
C GLN A 191 8.13 5.05 12.65
N PRO A 192 9.34 5.41 13.11
CA PRO A 192 10.55 4.63 12.81
C PRO A 192 10.40 3.19 13.30
N SER A 193 10.66 2.24 12.40
CA SER A 193 10.68 0.81 12.67
C SER A 193 11.97 0.22 12.12
N ARG A 194 12.65 -0.56 12.95
CA ARG A 194 13.93 -1.17 12.59
C ARG A 194 13.69 -2.52 11.93
N CYS A 195 14.29 -2.75 10.77
CA CYS A 195 14.30 -4.07 10.14
C CYS A 195 15.13 -5.02 11.00
N PRO A 196 14.53 -6.02 11.68
CA PRO A 196 15.25 -6.83 12.65
C PRO A 196 16.25 -7.80 11.99
N ARG A 197 16.04 -8.12 10.72
CA ARG A 197 16.82 -9.10 9.95
C ARG A 197 17.71 -8.49 8.87
N THR A 198 17.58 -7.18 8.60
CA THR A 198 18.28 -6.53 7.49
C THR A 198 19.38 -5.61 7.98
N VAL A 199 20.54 -5.70 7.34
CA VAL A 199 21.73 -4.90 7.60
C VAL A 199 22.09 -4.11 6.35
N LEU A 200 22.40 -2.83 6.53
CA LEU A 200 23.00 -1.98 5.50
C LEU A 200 24.52 -2.03 5.62
N LEU A 201 25.18 -2.43 4.55
CA LEU A 201 26.61 -2.33 4.37
C LEU A 201 26.94 -1.11 3.52
N SER A 202 27.95 -0.36 3.94
CA SER A 202 28.44 0.82 3.22
C SER A 202 29.97 0.84 3.16
N GLY A 203 30.51 1.64 2.24
CA GLY A 203 31.96 1.73 2.03
C GLY A 203 32.51 0.60 1.16
N ILE A 204 31.67 -0.02 0.31
CA ILE A 204 32.10 -1.07 -0.61
C ILE A 204 32.75 -0.41 -1.83
N PRO A 205 34.03 -0.71 -2.13
CA PRO A 205 34.74 -0.14 -3.26
C PRO A 205 34.41 -0.90 -4.56
N ASP A 206 34.52 -0.20 -5.68
CA ASP A 206 34.28 -0.77 -7.01
C ASP A 206 35.57 -1.36 -7.59
N VAL A 207 35.96 -2.52 -7.08
CA VAL A 207 37.23 -3.21 -7.42
C VAL A 207 37.04 -4.61 -7.99
N LEU A 208 35.84 -5.19 -7.85
CA LEU A 208 35.44 -6.46 -8.46
C LEU A 208 34.20 -6.23 -9.32
N GLY A 209 33.96 -7.13 -10.28
CA GLY A 209 32.69 -7.17 -11.00
C GLY A 209 31.51 -7.35 -10.04
N GLU A 210 30.32 -6.89 -10.45
CA GLU A 210 29.11 -6.85 -9.63
C GLU A 210 28.76 -8.20 -8.99
N GLU A 211 28.74 -9.28 -9.78
CA GLU A 211 28.46 -10.64 -9.29
C GLU A 211 29.55 -11.15 -8.35
N ALA A 212 30.83 -10.96 -8.71
CA ALA A 212 31.95 -11.40 -7.87
C ALA A 212 31.98 -10.67 -6.51
N MET A 213 31.66 -9.36 -6.49
CA MET A 213 31.55 -8.60 -5.24
C MET A 213 30.37 -9.10 -4.40
N ARG A 214 29.22 -9.32 -5.04
CA ARG A 214 28.02 -9.85 -4.40
C ARG A 214 28.30 -11.19 -3.71
N ASP A 215 28.88 -12.14 -4.44
CA ASP A 215 29.18 -13.48 -3.94
C ASP A 215 30.26 -13.44 -2.84
N THR A 216 31.25 -12.55 -2.96
CA THR A 216 32.27 -12.35 -1.92
C THR A 216 31.66 -11.85 -0.60
N LEU A 217 30.72 -10.90 -0.69
CA LEU A 217 30.00 -10.38 0.48
C LEU A 217 29.13 -11.49 1.09
N GLU A 218 28.38 -12.22 0.28
CA GLU A 218 27.53 -13.31 0.74
C GLU A 218 28.34 -14.38 1.51
N ILE A 219 29.43 -14.87 0.92
CA ILE A 219 30.33 -15.86 1.54
C ILE A 219 30.95 -15.30 2.82
N HIS A 220 31.26 -14.01 2.89
CA HIS A 220 31.78 -13.38 4.10
C HIS A 220 30.76 -13.44 5.24
N PHE A 221 29.52 -13.03 4.96
CA PHE A 221 28.46 -12.91 5.97
C PHE A 221 27.70 -14.21 6.23
N GLN A 222 27.95 -15.28 5.49
CA GLN A 222 27.52 -16.64 5.83
C GLN A 222 28.42 -17.32 6.87
N LYS A 223 29.68 -16.86 7.03
CA LYS A 223 30.64 -17.48 7.94
C LYS A 223 30.32 -17.15 9.40
N THR A 224 29.95 -18.17 10.17
CA THR A 224 29.69 -18.06 11.62
C THR A 224 30.91 -17.57 12.41
N SER A 225 32.13 -17.85 11.94
CA SER A 225 33.37 -17.33 12.54
C SER A 225 33.50 -15.81 12.47
N ARG A 226 32.69 -15.14 11.64
CA ARG A 226 32.64 -13.68 11.47
C ARG A 226 31.35 -13.07 12.05
N GLY A 227 30.61 -13.84 12.86
CA GLY A 227 29.30 -13.44 13.39
C GLY A 227 28.18 -13.53 12.35
N GLY A 228 28.45 -14.15 11.20
CA GLY A 228 27.52 -14.37 10.11
C GLY A 228 26.56 -15.54 10.32
N GLY A 229 25.67 -15.76 9.35
CA GLY A 229 24.65 -16.80 9.36
C GLY A 229 23.95 -16.91 8.01
N GLU A 230 22.88 -17.69 7.96
CA GLU A 230 22.14 -17.94 6.72
C GLU A 230 21.56 -16.64 6.15
N VAL A 231 21.92 -16.37 4.89
CA VAL A 231 21.51 -15.18 4.14
C VAL A 231 20.29 -15.54 3.31
N ASP A 232 19.22 -14.79 3.50
CA ASP A 232 17.97 -14.93 2.75
C ASP A 232 18.05 -14.14 1.43
N VAL A 233 18.43 -12.87 1.52
CA VAL A 233 18.55 -11.98 0.36
C VAL A 233 19.77 -11.07 0.50
N LEU A 234 20.51 -10.88 -0.60
CA LEU A 234 21.57 -9.88 -0.69
C LEU A 234 21.43 -9.04 -1.96
N ALA A 235 21.33 -7.72 -1.79
CA ALA A 235 21.25 -6.75 -2.88
C ALA A 235 22.44 -5.80 -2.81
N TYR A 236 23.33 -5.85 -3.82
CA TYR A 236 24.51 -4.98 -3.92
C TYR A 236 24.29 -3.88 -4.98
N VAL A 237 24.71 -2.66 -4.66
CA VAL A 237 24.68 -1.52 -5.57
C VAL A 237 26.12 -1.05 -5.82
N PRO A 238 26.66 -1.23 -7.04
CA PRO A 238 28.01 -0.75 -7.39
C PRO A 238 28.20 0.76 -7.19
N ALA A 239 29.44 1.19 -6.97
CA ALA A 239 29.73 2.62 -6.85
C ALA A 239 29.34 3.36 -8.14
N GLY A 240 28.82 4.58 -8.00
CA GLY A 240 28.34 5.37 -9.14
C GLY A 240 26.97 4.96 -9.69
N ARG A 241 26.36 3.88 -9.18
CA ARG A 241 24.96 3.53 -9.45
C ARG A 241 24.04 3.93 -8.29
N GLN A 242 22.73 3.94 -8.54
CA GLN A 242 21.69 4.12 -7.54
C GLN A 242 20.65 3.02 -7.74
N ALA A 243 20.07 2.56 -6.63
CA ALA A 243 18.98 1.58 -6.65
C ALA A 243 17.95 1.92 -5.58
N VAL A 244 16.78 1.29 -5.67
CA VAL A 244 15.72 1.37 -4.67
C VAL A 244 15.41 -0.04 -4.21
N ALA A 245 15.54 -0.29 -2.91
CA ALA A 245 15.07 -1.52 -2.30
C ALA A 245 13.59 -1.38 -1.95
N VAL A 246 12.81 -2.41 -2.24
CA VAL A 246 11.38 -2.45 -1.92
C VAL A 246 11.19 -3.41 -0.75
N PHE A 247 10.69 -2.89 0.37
CA PHE A 247 10.35 -3.68 1.53
C PHE A 247 8.84 -3.94 1.55
N THR A 248 8.50 -5.21 1.74
CA THR A 248 7.14 -5.69 1.93
C THR A 248 7.04 -6.40 3.28
N GLU A 249 5.82 -6.56 3.78
CA GLU A 249 5.59 -7.35 4.99
C GLU A 249 6.01 -8.81 4.75
N ASP A 250 6.73 -9.37 5.73
CA ASP A 250 7.14 -10.76 5.72
C ASP A 250 5.96 -11.62 6.17
N MET A 251 5.40 -12.41 5.25
CA MET A 251 4.18 -13.17 5.50
C MET A 251 4.42 -14.50 6.24
N GLY A 252 5.69 -14.86 6.52
CA GLY A 252 6.05 -16.07 7.26
C GLY A 252 5.83 -17.38 6.49
#